data_AF-A0A367KWX5-F1
#
_entry.id   AF-A0A367KWX5-F1
#
_cell.length_a   1.000
_cell.length_b   1.000
_cell.length_c   1.000
_cell.angle_alpha   90.00
_cell.angle_beta   90.00
_cell.angle_gamma   90.00
#
_symmetry.space_group_name_H-M   'P 1'
#
loop_
_entity.id
_entity.type
_entity.pdbx_description
1 polymer ?
#
loop_
_entity_poly.entity_id
_entity_poly.type
_entity_poly.pdbx_seq_one_letter_code
_entity_poly.pdbx_strand_id
1 'polypeptide(L)'
;MLLDQDQKGLLSIRLEREKPGPIQELEKAIEDAVSDLPLGKALHLLLNVHRHVFDKAVDTIQTCDASQLVLAMTDSPTVRAIVSIEHYLLQNDITTSFQHVYVPLKEKILKKNTQANTPAIRIIGYFTLQSKQTTDQVQAILKNELTMMEDKRSQLACVVLLQSLFSHVAGKERHDQFIIDLVPLLIHIAEKQSKPTLLACSSCELAIQLLQSILTQPAHPIIGNTKIQVVEEVNTINHLSTSWHQIGRVLFVLEKWHAQKGPLEAAAYQQLHQILQHKDHLLMWNELFVWLTPKAVATEKPISFKKQKKILASVHLQFAKLVVLTLLQKGEWYHLSTVHSTEQDEIETHIQEEYNTLLSMDSPFLVLLPSLIATLPHLFSTENVCHPALIQTILDQTTDTTSIKRLVPMVLKEPESPICNALWHIAQQDDRADFSFRLLTCLIQQDSESVLSILQGNLIPLIKSSDKACELLIECMSFIRLPILIQKLMKKAIQAKENERERMTYIALISKALLHETWKSDSILYYIELLRLASMTGRDSRTHMLG
;
A
#
# COMPACT_ATOMS: atom_id res chain seq x y z
N MET A 1 -74.49 28.22 62.38
CA MET A 1 -75.90 27.86 62.68
C MET A 1 -76.12 26.50 62.04
N LEU A 2 -75.83 25.41 62.76
CA LEU A 2 -76.77 24.68 63.65
C LEU A 2 -77.88 24.02 62.81
N LEU A 3 -77.75 22.72 62.49
CA LEU A 3 -78.40 21.57 63.19
C LEU A 3 -79.91 21.50 62.82
N ASP A 4 -80.58 20.39 62.55
CA ASP A 4 -80.41 18.95 62.83
C ASP A 4 -81.49 18.19 62.01
N GLN A 5 -81.19 17.05 61.38
CA GLN A 5 -81.47 15.66 61.81
C GLN A 5 -82.92 15.14 61.74
N ASP A 6 -82.97 13.85 61.34
CA ASP A 6 -83.95 12.79 61.61
C ASP A 6 -85.06 12.53 60.57
N GLN A 7 -85.39 11.28 60.17
CA GLN A 7 -84.77 9.95 60.28
C GLN A 7 -85.69 8.93 59.54
N LYS A 8 -85.12 7.77 59.12
CA LYS A 8 -85.77 6.49 58.73
C LYS A 8 -86.42 6.44 57.33
N GLY A 9 -86.17 5.44 56.48
CA GLY A 9 -85.36 4.23 56.60
C GLY A 9 -85.47 3.36 55.32
N LEU A 10 -84.46 2.53 55.11
CA LEU A 10 -84.47 1.23 54.43
C LEU A 10 -85.21 1.09 53.09
N LEU A 11 -84.45 1.01 51.99
CA LEU A 11 -84.41 -0.19 51.15
C LEU A 11 -83.18 -0.17 50.24
N SER A 12 -82.31 -1.12 50.56
CA SER A 12 -81.09 -1.55 49.89
C SER A 12 -81.36 -2.16 48.51
N ILE A 13 -80.72 -1.64 47.46
CA ILE A 13 -80.13 -2.45 46.38
C ILE A 13 -78.83 -1.74 45.97
N ARG A 14 -77.71 -2.18 46.56
CA ARG A 14 -76.38 -1.99 45.98
C ARG A 14 -76.34 -2.86 44.72
N LEU A 15 -76.36 -2.24 43.55
CA LEU A 15 -75.79 -2.85 42.35
C LEU A 15 -74.28 -2.99 42.61
N GLU A 16 -73.89 -4.15 43.13
CA GLU A 16 -72.51 -4.62 43.06
C GLU A 16 -72.13 -4.66 41.58
N ARG A 17 -71.30 -3.70 41.15
CA ARG A 17 -70.48 -3.89 39.96
C ARG A 17 -69.61 -5.09 40.26
N GLU A 18 -69.85 -6.18 39.53
CA GLU A 18 -68.97 -7.35 39.51
C GLU A 18 -67.53 -6.86 39.39
N LYS A 19 -66.74 -7.12 40.43
CA LYS A 19 -65.29 -6.95 40.34
C LYS A 19 -64.81 -7.93 39.26
N PRO A 20 -63.95 -7.50 38.32
CA PRO A 20 -63.35 -8.44 37.38
C PRO A 20 -62.70 -9.57 38.20
N GLY A 21 -62.97 -10.82 37.81
CA GLY A 21 -62.49 -11.98 38.56
C GLY A 21 -60.95 -11.99 38.66
N PRO A 22 -60.37 -12.70 39.65
CA PRO A 22 -58.92 -12.78 39.83
C PRO A 22 -58.17 -13.30 38.60
N ILE A 23 -58.87 -14.01 37.69
CA ILE A 23 -58.33 -14.47 36.40
C ILE A 23 -58.21 -13.30 35.40
N GLN A 24 -59.17 -12.39 35.33
CA GLN A 24 -59.10 -11.21 34.47
C GLN A 24 -58.08 -10.18 34.98
N GLU A 25 -57.94 -10.05 36.30
CA GLU A 25 -56.87 -9.22 36.89
C GLU A 25 -55.49 -9.83 36.65
N LEU A 26 -55.37 -11.16 36.65
CA LEU A 26 -54.13 -11.88 36.32
C LEU A 26 -53.81 -11.82 34.83
N GLU A 27 -54.80 -12.00 33.95
CA GLU A 27 -54.66 -11.85 32.49
C GLU A 27 -54.24 -10.42 32.13
N LYS A 28 -54.88 -9.42 32.74
CA LYS A 28 -54.50 -8.01 32.57
C LYS A 28 -53.11 -7.71 33.16
N ALA A 29 -52.74 -8.30 34.29
CA ALA A 29 -51.40 -8.15 34.86
C ALA A 29 -50.33 -8.84 34.00
N ILE A 30 -50.65 -9.96 33.35
CA ILE A 30 -49.77 -10.65 32.39
C ILE A 30 -49.66 -9.83 31.10
N GLU A 31 -50.77 -9.30 30.57
CA GLU A 31 -50.75 -8.37 29.43
C GLU A 31 -49.95 -7.10 29.74
N ASP A 32 -50.13 -6.51 30.92
CA ASP A 32 -49.37 -5.34 31.37
C ASP A 32 -47.89 -5.69 31.65
N ALA A 33 -47.58 -6.93 32.03
CA ALA A 33 -46.21 -7.42 32.25
C ALA A 33 -45.48 -7.76 30.93
N VAL A 34 -46.21 -8.15 29.89
CA VAL A 34 -45.69 -8.51 28.56
C VAL A 34 -45.76 -7.33 27.58
N SER A 35 -46.58 -6.31 27.85
CA SER A 35 -46.78 -5.16 26.96
C SER A 35 -45.49 -4.39 26.67
N ASP A 36 -45.43 -3.76 25.50
CA ASP A 36 -44.22 -3.04 25.11
C ASP A 36 -43.96 -1.80 25.98
N LEU A 37 -42.69 -1.61 26.35
CA LEU A 37 -42.25 -0.40 27.04
C LEU A 37 -42.23 0.77 26.05
N PRO A 38 -42.67 1.98 26.45
CA PRO A 38 -42.48 3.18 25.64
C PRO A 38 -41.00 3.39 25.28
N LEU A 39 -40.71 3.78 24.05
CA LEU A 39 -39.35 3.86 23.50
C LEU A 39 -38.37 4.60 24.43
N GLY A 40 -38.76 5.77 24.95
CA GLY A 40 -37.92 6.55 25.87
C GLY A 40 -37.59 5.82 27.17
N LYS A 41 -38.54 5.04 27.72
CA LYS A 41 -38.35 4.24 28.94
C LYS A 41 -37.44 3.03 28.67
N ALA A 42 -37.64 2.36 27.54
CA ALA A 42 -36.78 1.26 27.10
C ALA A 42 -35.33 1.73 26.90
N LEU A 43 -35.11 2.83 26.16
CA LEU A 43 -33.78 3.39 25.95
C LEU A 43 -33.12 3.85 27.26
N HIS A 44 -33.87 4.50 28.16
CA HIS A 44 -33.36 4.90 29.46
C HIS A 44 -32.88 3.70 30.29
N LEU A 45 -33.64 2.60 30.28
CA LEU A 45 -33.28 1.37 30.97
C LEU A 45 -31.99 0.76 30.40
N LEU A 46 -31.91 0.61 29.07
CA LEU A 46 -30.76 0.00 28.41
C LEU A 46 -29.48 0.86 28.52
N LEU A 47 -29.61 2.18 28.58
CA LEU A 47 -28.46 3.07 28.77
C LEU A 47 -27.82 2.96 30.16
N ASN A 48 -28.57 2.49 31.16
CA ASN A 48 -28.12 2.40 32.56
C ASN A 48 -27.86 0.96 33.02
N VAL A 49 -28.07 -0.03 32.16
CA VAL A 49 -27.88 -1.44 32.52
C VAL A 49 -26.41 -1.85 32.45
N HIS A 50 -25.97 -2.69 33.41
CA HIS A 50 -24.64 -3.28 33.39
C HIS A 50 -24.42 -4.16 32.16
N ARG A 51 -23.18 -4.19 31.63
CA ARG A 51 -22.81 -4.96 30.45
C ARG A 51 -23.24 -6.42 30.51
N HIS A 52 -22.90 -7.11 31.60
CA HIS A 52 -23.20 -8.53 31.74
C HIS A 52 -24.70 -8.83 31.69
N VAL A 53 -25.53 -7.93 32.25
CA VAL A 53 -27.00 -8.08 32.25
C VAL A 53 -27.56 -7.88 30.83
N PHE A 54 -27.02 -6.92 30.08
CA PHE A 54 -27.38 -6.74 28.67
C PHE A 54 -26.99 -7.96 27.83
N ASP A 55 -25.75 -8.43 27.96
CA ASP A 55 -25.24 -9.56 27.17
C ASP A 55 -26.07 -10.83 27.46
N LYS A 56 -26.42 -11.08 28.73
CA LYS A 56 -27.32 -12.19 29.12
C LYS A 56 -28.72 -12.04 28.53
N ALA A 57 -29.26 -10.81 28.47
CA ALA A 57 -30.56 -10.56 27.86
C ALA A 57 -30.54 -10.85 26.35
N VAL A 58 -29.47 -10.46 25.65
CA VAL A 58 -29.27 -10.80 24.23
C VAL A 58 -29.21 -12.32 24.03
N ASP A 59 -28.41 -13.02 24.84
CA ASP A 59 -28.29 -14.49 24.74
C ASP A 59 -29.66 -15.16 24.94
N THR A 60 -30.45 -14.66 25.88
CA THR A 60 -31.82 -15.13 26.13
C THR A 60 -32.71 -14.92 24.89
N ILE A 61 -32.69 -13.72 24.30
CA ILE A 61 -33.49 -13.42 23.10
C ILE A 61 -33.07 -14.29 21.90
N GLN A 62 -31.78 -14.59 21.77
CA GLN A 62 -31.27 -15.38 20.65
C GLN A 62 -31.60 -16.87 20.76
N THR A 63 -31.69 -17.40 21.99
CA THR A 63 -31.84 -18.84 22.27
C THR A 63 -33.27 -19.26 22.55
N CYS A 64 -34.11 -18.38 23.09
CA CYS A 64 -35.50 -18.68 23.38
C CYS A 64 -36.36 -18.81 22.12
N ASP A 65 -37.32 -19.73 22.17
CA ASP A 65 -38.45 -19.75 21.23
C ASP A 65 -39.48 -18.66 21.56
N ALA A 66 -40.48 -18.47 20.69
CA ALA A 66 -41.48 -17.42 20.85
C ALA A 66 -42.26 -17.49 22.18
N SER A 67 -42.49 -18.70 22.70
CA SER A 67 -43.23 -18.89 23.96
C SER A 67 -42.36 -18.60 25.19
N GLN A 68 -41.09 -19.00 25.15
CA GLN A 68 -40.10 -18.73 26.17
C GLN A 68 -39.71 -17.25 26.20
N LEU A 69 -39.74 -16.57 25.06
CA LEU A 69 -39.46 -15.15 24.96
C LEU A 69 -40.49 -14.31 25.71
N VAL A 70 -41.78 -14.67 25.64
CA VAL A 70 -42.86 -14.01 26.39
C VAL A 70 -42.66 -14.13 27.90
N LEU A 71 -42.25 -15.31 28.37
CA LEU A 71 -41.88 -15.51 29.78
C LEU A 71 -40.64 -14.69 30.16
N ALA A 72 -39.61 -14.68 29.32
CA ALA A 72 -38.40 -13.90 29.54
C ALA A 72 -38.63 -12.38 29.55
N MET A 73 -39.61 -11.87 28.79
CA MET A 73 -40.04 -10.46 28.84
C MET A 73 -40.70 -10.11 30.19
N THR A 74 -41.37 -11.08 30.82
CA THR A 74 -41.98 -10.89 32.14
C THR A 74 -40.91 -10.93 33.25
N ASP A 75 -39.94 -11.83 33.11
CA ASP A 75 -38.90 -12.06 34.13
C ASP A 75 -37.73 -11.07 34.07
N SER A 76 -37.45 -10.48 32.90
CA SER A 76 -36.31 -9.59 32.69
C SER A 76 -36.73 -8.26 32.06
N PRO A 77 -36.63 -7.13 32.78
CA PRO A 77 -36.96 -5.82 32.23
C PRO A 77 -35.98 -5.39 31.12
N THR A 78 -34.79 -5.97 31.07
CA THR A 78 -33.81 -5.75 29.99
C THR A 78 -34.21 -6.50 28.71
N VAL A 79 -34.69 -7.74 28.82
CA VAL A 79 -35.25 -8.49 27.67
C VAL A 79 -36.45 -7.74 27.11
N ARG A 80 -37.39 -7.35 27.99
CA ARG A 80 -38.55 -6.54 27.63
C ARG A 80 -38.15 -5.25 26.91
N ALA A 81 -37.17 -4.52 27.43
CA ALA A 81 -36.72 -3.27 26.80
C ALA A 81 -36.10 -3.46 25.41
N ILE A 82 -35.33 -4.53 25.17
CA ILE A 82 -34.76 -4.82 23.83
C ILE A 82 -35.87 -5.20 22.86
N VAL A 83 -36.74 -6.14 23.25
CA VAL A 83 -37.84 -6.62 22.41
C VAL A 83 -38.84 -5.51 22.09
N SER A 84 -39.17 -4.64 23.05
CA SER A 84 -40.06 -3.50 22.79
C SER A 84 -39.50 -2.49 21.80
N ILE A 85 -38.18 -2.29 21.77
CA ILE A 85 -37.56 -1.45 20.74
C ILE A 85 -37.61 -2.19 19.39
N GLU A 86 -37.34 -3.50 19.35
CA GLU A 86 -37.44 -4.32 18.14
C GLU A 86 -38.85 -4.29 17.53
N HIS A 87 -39.88 -4.49 18.35
CA HIS A 87 -41.28 -4.35 17.95
C HIS A 87 -41.60 -2.94 17.43
N TYR A 88 -41.12 -1.90 18.12
CA TYR A 88 -41.31 -0.51 17.67
C TYR A 88 -40.70 -0.26 16.28
N LEU A 89 -39.53 -0.83 15.98
CA LEU A 89 -38.88 -0.71 14.68
C LEU A 89 -39.67 -1.43 13.58
N LEU A 90 -40.26 -2.59 13.89
CA LEU A 90 -40.99 -3.41 12.91
C LEU A 90 -42.42 -2.93 12.63
N GLN A 91 -43.06 -2.29 13.61
CA GLN A 91 -44.43 -1.77 13.46
C GLN A 91 -44.51 -0.48 12.64
N ASN A 92 -43.38 0.20 12.42
CA ASN A 92 -43.31 1.49 11.75
C ASN A 92 -42.41 1.41 10.51
N ASP A 93 -42.34 2.49 9.71
CA ASP A 93 -41.26 2.61 8.73
C ASP A 93 -39.91 2.54 9.46
N ILE A 94 -39.11 1.52 9.16
CA ILE A 94 -37.87 1.27 9.89
C ILE A 94 -36.87 2.41 9.72
N THR A 95 -36.88 3.09 8.58
CA THR A 95 -35.98 4.23 8.34
C THR A 95 -36.27 5.35 9.33
N THR A 96 -37.54 5.72 9.48
CA THR A 96 -37.98 6.79 10.40
C THR A 96 -37.86 6.35 11.87
N SER A 97 -38.34 5.15 12.19
CA SER A 97 -38.35 4.66 13.57
C SER A 97 -36.96 4.37 14.12
N PHE A 98 -36.02 3.89 13.29
CA PHE A 98 -34.62 3.74 13.70
C PHE A 98 -33.95 5.09 13.96
N GLN A 99 -34.30 6.15 13.24
CA GLN A 99 -33.79 7.50 13.54
C GLN A 99 -34.22 7.98 14.93
N HIS A 100 -35.42 7.60 15.41
CA HIS A 100 -35.86 7.91 16.79
C HIS A 100 -35.00 7.21 17.85
N VAL A 101 -34.41 6.06 17.53
CA VAL A 101 -33.45 5.33 18.38
C VAL A 101 -32.05 5.88 18.22
N TYR A 102 -31.61 6.10 16.98
CA TYR A 102 -30.25 6.42 16.61
C TYR A 102 -29.87 7.86 16.96
N VAL A 103 -30.72 8.86 16.68
CA VAL A 103 -30.40 10.28 16.91
C VAL A 103 -30.06 10.58 18.39
N PRO A 104 -30.85 10.13 19.40
CA PRO A 104 -30.52 10.36 20.80
C PRO A 104 -29.23 9.66 21.25
N LEU A 105 -28.89 8.53 20.62
CA LEU A 105 -27.69 7.75 20.92
C LEU A 105 -26.44 8.29 20.20
N LYS A 106 -26.62 8.88 19.02
CA LYS A 106 -25.58 9.50 18.19
C LYS A 106 -24.78 10.56 18.96
N GLU A 107 -25.47 11.42 19.69
CA GLU A 107 -24.81 12.43 20.52
C GLU A 107 -23.98 11.84 21.65
N LYS A 108 -24.36 10.67 22.17
CA LYS A 108 -23.58 9.95 23.18
C LYS A 108 -22.36 9.28 22.55
N ILE A 109 -22.48 8.70 21.35
CA ILE A 109 -21.35 8.06 20.63
C ILE A 109 -20.21 9.04 20.37
N LEU A 110 -20.52 10.30 20.05
CA LEU A 110 -19.52 11.33 19.75
C LEU A 110 -18.82 11.93 20.98
N LYS A 111 -19.25 11.62 22.22
CA LYS A 111 -18.62 12.19 23.43
C LYS A 111 -17.29 11.50 23.72
N LYS A 112 -16.25 12.24 24.14
CA LYS A 112 -14.89 11.70 24.36
C LYS A 112 -14.73 10.69 25.51
N ASN A 113 -15.78 10.40 26.29
CA ASN A 113 -15.68 9.52 27.46
C ASN A 113 -16.00 8.07 27.06
N THR A 114 -14.97 7.24 26.93
CA THR A 114 -15.05 5.83 26.52
C THR A 114 -16.02 5.00 27.36
N GLN A 115 -16.22 5.32 28.65
CA GLN A 115 -17.20 4.62 29.51
C GLN A 115 -18.66 5.04 29.25
N ALA A 116 -18.89 6.28 28.81
CA ALA A 116 -20.23 6.81 28.57
C ALA A 116 -20.82 6.39 27.21
N ASN A 117 -19.95 6.04 26.25
CA ASN A 117 -20.36 5.68 24.89
C ASN A 117 -20.72 4.20 24.76
N THR A 118 -20.17 3.35 25.65
CA THR A 118 -20.31 1.89 25.58
C THR A 118 -21.76 1.42 25.57
N PRO A 119 -22.68 1.96 26.41
CA PRO A 119 -24.08 1.53 26.38
C PRO A 119 -24.79 1.88 25.07
N ALA A 120 -24.56 3.08 24.53
CA ALA A 120 -25.17 3.52 23.27
C ALA A 120 -24.70 2.67 22.07
N ILE A 121 -23.39 2.39 22.00
CA ILE A 121 -22.80 1.51 20.98
C ILE A 121 -23.37 0.09 21.10
N ARG A 122 -23.53 -0.43 22.33
CA ARG A 122 -24.05 -1.78 22.55
C ARG A 122 -25.51 -1.93 22.09
N ILE A 123 -26.35 -0.94 22.39
CA ILE A 123 -27.76 -0.94 21.96
C ILE A 123 -27.85 -0.99 20.44
N ILE A 124 -27.15 -0.08 19.74
CA ILE A 124 -27.17 -0.05 18.27
C ILE A 124 -26.48 -1.30 17.70
N GLY A 125 -25.43 -1.79 18.35
CA GLY A 125 -24.72 -3.01 17.96
C GLY A 125 -25.60 -4.24 17.95
N TYR A 126 -26.52 -4.38 18.92
CA TYR A 126 -27.51 -5.46 18.91
C TYR A 126 -28.35 -5.43 17.64
N PHE A 127 -28.96 -4.28 17.31
CA PHE A 127 -29.81 -4.14 16.13
C PHE A 127 -29.05 -4.24 14.81
N THR A 128 -27.73 -4.00 14.83
CA THR A 128 -26.87 -4.00 13.63
C THR A 128 -26.27 -5.39 13.34
N LEU A 129 -26.03 -6.21 14.38
CA LEU A 129 -25.28 -7.46 14.25
C LEU A 129 -25.99 -8.70 14.81
N GLN A 130 -26.95 -8.55 15.72
CA GLN A 130 -27.43 -9.66 16.56
C GLN A 130 -28.94 -9.91 16.48
N SER A 131 -29.73 -8.91 16.08
CA SER A 131 -31.17 -9.05 15.88
C SER A 131 -31.46 -9.99 14.71
N LYS A 132 -32.42 -10.90 14.87
CA LYS A 132 -32.89 -11.77 13.78
C LYS A 132 -33.83 -11.04 12.82
N GLN A 133 -34.43 -9.92 13.23
CA GLN A 133 -35.54 -9.28 12.53
C GLN A 133 -35.16 -7.96 11.85
N THR A 134 -34.24 -7.18 12.43
CA THR A 134 -33.94 -5.81 11.98
C THR A 134 -32.54 -5.64 11.39
N THR A 135 -31.65 -6.63 11.50
CA THR A 135 -30.23 -6.52 11.16
C THR A 135 -29.97 -5.98 9.76
N ASP A 136 -30.52 -6.61 8.72
CA ASP A 136 -30.24 -6.22 7.33
C ASP A 136 -30.72 -4.79 7.01
N GLN A 137 -31.88 -4.42 7.56
CA GLN A 137 -32.48 -3.11 7.36
C GLN A 137 -31.69 -2.02 8.10
N VAL A 138 -31.25 -2.28 9.34
CA VAL A 138 -30.39 -1.36 10.12
C VAL A 138 -29.03 -1.21 9.45
N GLN A 139 -28.44 -2.29 8.95
CA GLN A 139 -27.20 -2.24 8.18
C GLN A 139 -27.34 -1.37 6.92
N ALA A 140 -28.46 -1.48 6.19
CA ALA A 140 -28.75 -0.63 5.03
C ALA A 140 -28.87 0.85 5.42
N ILE A 141 -29.51 1.17 6.56
CA ILE A 141 -29.61 2.54 7.07
C ILE A 141 -28.21 3.10 7.40
N LEU A 142 -27.34 2.32 8.05
CA LEU A 142 -25.97 2.74 8.35
C LEU A 142 -25.13 2.96 7.09
N LYS A 143 -25.29 2.13 6.05
CA LYS A 143 -24.67 2.35 4.73
C LYS A 143 -25.16 3.65 4.08
N ASN A 144 -26.46 3.95 4.20
CA ASN A 144 -27.04 5.20 3.70
C ASN A 144 -26.50 6.42 4.47
N GLU A 145 -26.32 6.32 5.78
CA GLU A 145 -25.71 7.37 6.62
C GLU A 145 -24.29 7.72 6.13
N LEU A 146 -23.51 6.72 5.70
CA LEU A 146 -22.16 6.92 5.15
C LEU A 146 -22.15 7.56 3.76
N THR A 147 -23.19 7.35 2.94
CA THR A 147 -23.20 7.72 1.51
C THR A 147 -24.00 8.96 1.18
N MET A 148 -25.16 9.15 1.82
CA MET A 148 -26.19 10.11 1.40
C MET A 148 -26.20 11.41 2.19
N MET A 149 -25.49 11.49 3.32
CA MET A 149 -25.51 12.68 4.16
C MET A 149 -24.33 13.63 3.87
N GLU A 150 -24.64 14.90 3.59
CA GLU A 150 -23.65 15.99 3.61
C GLU A 150 -23.14 16.27 5.04
N ASP A 151 -23.87 15.82 6.05
CA ASP A 151 -23.51 16.00 7.46
C ASP A 151 -22.32 15.11 7.89
N LYS A 152 -21.13 15.71 7.84
CA LYS A 152 -19.87 15.11 8.29
C LYS A 152 -19.89 14.64 9.74
N ARG A 153 -20.69 15.27 10.61
CA ARG A 153 -20.79 14.88 12.03
C ARG A 153 -21.54 13.56 12.19
N SER A 154 -22.59 13.38 11.40
CA SER A 154 -23.38 12.16 11.34
C SER A 154 -22.59 11.00 10.72
N GLN A 155 -21.86 11.25 9.64
CA GLN A 155 -20.90 10.29 9.07
C GLN A 155 -19.84 9.88 10.10
N LEU A 156 -19.25 10.83 10.84
CA LEU A 156 -18.25 10.52 11.86
C LEU A 156 -18.81 9.66 12.98
N ALA A 157 -20.04 9.92 13.44
CA ALA A 157 -20.66 9.11 14.47
C ALA A 157 -20.89 7.67 14.00
N CYS A 158 -21.32 7.50 12.75
CA CYS A 158 -21.47 6.18 12.12
C CYS A 158 -20.12 5.45 12.03
N VAL A 159 -19.06 6.13 11.60
CA VAL A 159 -17.71 5.55 11.53
C VAL A 159 -17.21 5.12 12.92
N VAL A 160 -17.37 5.96 13.95
CA VAL A 160 -16.96 5.63 15.33
C VAL A 160 -17.76 4.45 15.90
N LEU A 161 -19.06 4.40 15.60
CA LEU A 161 -19.90 3.26 15.93
C LEU A 161 -19.36 1.98 15.28
N LEU A 162 -19.19 1.98 13.95
CA LEU A 162 -18.72 0.82 13.21
C LEU A 162 -17.31 0.38 13.66
N GLN A 163 -16.41 1.33 13.91
CA GLN A 163 -15.08 1.04 14.46
C GLN A 163 -15.16 0.33 15.81
N SER A 164 -16.07 0.77 16.68
CA SER A 164 -16.28 0.13 17.98
C SER A 164 -16.89 -1.27 17.83
N LEU A 165 -17.85 -1.45 16.92
CA LEU A 165 -18.49 -2.73 16.66
C LEU A 165 -17.49 -3.76 16.09
N PHE A 166 -16.64 -3.37 15.16
CA PHE A 166 -15.73 -4.29 14.48
C PHE A 166 -14.37 -4.44 15.15
N SER A 167 -14.03 -3.61 16.15
CA SER A 167 -12.82 -3.77 16.95
C SER A 167 -12.71 -5.11 17.70
N HIS A 168 -13.82 -5.84 17.86
CA HIS A 168 -13.91 -7.09 18.62
C HIS A 168 -14.59 -8.25 17.88
N VAL A 169 -14.95 -8.08 16.60
CA VAL A 169 -15.77 -9.05 15.82
C VAL A 169 -14.97 -9.76 14.73
N ALA A 170 -13.66 -9.52 14.64
CA ALA A 170 -12.78 -10.23 13.71
C ALA A 170 -12.96 -11.76 13.84
N GLY A 171 -13.46 -12.41 12.78
CA GLY A 171 -13.62 -13.86 12.69
C GLY A 171 -15.02 -14.44 12.89
N LYS A 172 -16.11 -13.64 12.90
CA LYS A 172 -17.49 -14.18 12.89
C LYS A 172 -18.10 -14.11 11.49
N GLU A 173 -18.20 -15.25 10.82
CA GLU A 173 -18.67 -15.46 9.43
C GLU A 173 -20.01 -14.77 9.06
N ARG A 174 -20.85 -14.44 10.05
CA ARG A 174 -22.21 -13.89 9.81
C ARG A 174 -22.22 -12.45 9.25
N HIS A 175 -21.10 -11.75 9.18
CA HIS A 175 -21.07 -10.33 8.82
C HIS A 175 -20.11 -9.97 7.68
N ASP A 176 -19.53 -10.95 7.00
CA ASP A 176 -18.49 -10.72 5.99
C ASP A 176 -18.99 -9.88 4.82
N GLN A 177 -20.20 -10.15 4.30
CA GLN A 177 -20.78 -9.35 3.22
C GLN A 177 -21.00 -7.89 3.64
N PHE A 178 -21.44 -7.65 4.88
CA PHE A 178 -21.62 -6.30 5.41
C PHE A 178 -20.27 -5.56 5.51
N ILE A 179 -19.22 -6.24 5.97
CA ILE A 179 -17.86 -5.70 6.04
C ILE A 179 -17.34 -5.36 4.64
N ILE A 180 -17.48 -6.28 3.67
CA ILE A 180 -17.03 -6.12 2.28
C ILE A 180 -17.71 -4.90 1.64
N ASP A 181 -19.00 -4.70 1.89
CA ASP A 181 -19.75 -3.56 1.35
C ASP A 181 -19.36 -2.23 2.02
N LEU A 182 -18.90 -2.23 3.28
CA LEU A 182 -18.52 -1.02 4.01
C LEU A 182 -17.16 -0.46 3.57
N VAL A 183 -16.17 -1.32 3.31
CA VAL A 183 -14.81 -0.92 2.92
C VAL A 183 -14.79 0.13 1.78
N PRO A 184 -15.45 -0.09 0.62
CA PRO A 184 -15.40 0.89 -0.46
C PRO A 184 -16.06 2.23 -0.10
N LEU A 185 -17.09 2.22 0.76
CA LEU A 185 -17.77 3.44 1.23
C LEU A 185 -16.87 4.27 2.15
N LEU A 186 -16.18 3.60 3.08
CA LEU A 186 -15.24 4.23 4.00
C LEU A 186 -14.05 4.85 3.26
N ILE A 187 -13.51 4.14 2.27
CA ILE A 187 -12.43 4.65 1.42
C ILE A 187 -12.91 5.85 0.60
N HIS A 188 -14.12 5.81 0.06
CA HIS A 188 -14.69 6.94 -0.70
C HIS A 188 -14.81 8.22 0.14
N ILE A 189 -15.21 8.09 1.42
CA ILE A 189 -15.23 9.22 2.36
C ILE A 189 -13.82 9.83 2.50
N ALA A 190 -12.80 8.98 2.60
CA ALA A 190 -11.41 9.41 2.71
C ALA A 190 -10.89 10.07 1.41
N GLU A 191 -11.12 9.46 0.25
CA GLU A 191 -10.67 9.95 -1.07
C GLU A 191 -11.19 11.37 -1.38
N LYS A 192 -12.45 11.66 -1.03
CA LYS A 192 -13.08 12.97 -1.21
C LYS A 192 -12.37 14.10 -0.45
N GLN A 193 -11.65 13.78 0.63
CA GLN A 193 -11.01 14.79 1.46
C GLN A 193 -9.60 15.09 0.95
N SER A 194 -9.29 16.38 0.78
CA SER A 194 -7.94 16.82 0.40
C SER A 194 -6.94 16.75 1.56
N LYS A 195 -7.43 16.79 2.80
CA LYS A 195 -6.62 16.79 4.02
C LYS A 195 -7.05 15.66 4.98
N PRO A 196 -6.14 15.16 5.82
CA PRO A 196 -6.43 14.14 6.83
C PRO A 196 -7.29 14.73 7.97
N THR A 197 -8.59 14.83 7.77
CA THR A 197 -9.56 15.23 8.82
C THR A 197 -9.86 14.05 9.75
N LEU A 198 -10.44 14.32 10.93
CA LEU A 198 -10.83 13.25 11.86
C LEU A 198 -11.75 12.21 11.21
N LEU A 199 -12.76 12.65 10.44
CA LEU A 199 -13.64 11.76 9.67
C LEU A 199 -12.84 10.92 8.68
N ALA A 200 -12.04 11.57 7.84
CA ALA A 200 -11.28 10.89 6.80
C ALA A 200 -10.29 9.86 7.37
N CYS A 201 -9.57 10.24 8.43
CA CYS A 201 -8.63 9.35 9.11
C CYS A 201 -9.35 8.17 9.76
N SER A 202 -10.43 8.43 10.50
CA SER A 202 -11.19 7.35 11.17
C SER A 202 -11.80 6.39 10.16
N SER A 203 -12.33 6.89 9.03
CA SER A 203 -12.87 6.06 7.96
C SER A 203 -11.78 5.21 7.31
N CYS A 204 -10.63 5.80 7.00
CA CYS A 204 -9.50 5.09 6.40
C CYS A 204 -8.90 4.05 7.37
N GLU A 205 -8.74 4.39 8.65
CA GLU A 205 -8.30 3.45 9.69
C GLU A 205 -9.27 2.27 9.83
N LEU A 206 -10.58 2.53 9.85
CA LEU A 206 -11.59 1.47 9.87
C LEU A 206 -11.52 0.62 8.61
N ALA A 207 -11.40 1.22 7.42
CA ALA A 207 -11.27 0.47 6.17
C ALA A 207 -10.04 -0.46 6.19
N ILE A 208 -8.91 0.02 6.70
CA ILE A 208 -7.69 -0.78 6.89
C ILE A 208 -7.96 -1.95 7.84
N GLN A 209 -8.58 -1.71 9.00
CA GLN A 209 -8.91 -2.77 9.97
C GLN A 209 -9.84 -3.83 9.37
N LEU A 210 -10.84 -3.41 8.61
CA LEU A 210 -11.77 -4.31 7.94
C LEU A 210 -11.07 -5.11 6.83
N LEU A 211 -10.21 -4.48 6.03
CA LEU A 211 -9.40 -5.17 5.03
C LEU A 211 -8.47 -6.21 5.67
N GLN A 212 -7.77 -5.87 6.76
CA GLN A 212 -6.95 -6.83 7.51
C GLN A 212 -7.79 -8.01 7.99
N SER A 213 -9.02 -7.77 8.46
CA SER A 213 -9.92 -8.85 8.89
C SER A 213 -10.31 -9.77 7.73
N ILE A 214 -10.59 -9.23 6.53
CA ILE A 214 -10.90 -10.03 5.33
C ILE A 214 -9.67 -10.85 4.90
N LEU A 215 -8.47 -10.25 4.92
CA LEU A 215 -7.24 -10.90 4.46
C LEU A 215 -6.70 -11.97 5.43
N THR A 216 -7.12 -11.96 6.69
CA THR A 216 -6.70 -12.92 7.72
C THR A 216 -7.69 -14.08 7.91
N GLN A 217 -8.84 -14.05 7.22
CA GLN A 217 -9.80 -15.15 7.29
C GLN A 217 -9.20 -16.40 6.63
N PRO A 218 -9.11 -17.53 7.36
CA PRO A 218 -8.72 -18.80 6.75
C PRO A 218 -9.74 -19.17 5.65
N ALA A 219 -9.25 -19.57 4.48
CA ALA A 219 -10.08 -20.23 3.48
C ALA A 219 -10.55 -21.57 4.06
N HIS A 220 -11.71 -21.57 4.71
CA HIS A 220 -12.26 -22.78 5.28
C HIS A 220 -13.08 -23.53 4.24
N PRO A 221 -12.77 -24.81 3.99
CA PRO A 221 -13.68 -25.67 3.26
C PRO A 221 -14.89 -25.94 4.15
N ILE A 222 -16.04 -25.38 3.81
CA ILE A 222 -17.30 -25.75 4.44
C ILE A 222 -17.54 -27.22 4.06
N ILE A 223 -17.40 -28.14 5.02
CA ILE A 223 -17.84 -29.53 4.87
C ILE A 223 -19.37 -29.52 4.91
N GLY A 224 -19.98 -29.03 3.84
CA GLY A 224 -21.40 -29.16 3.54
C GLY A 224 -21.57 -30.33 2.57
N ASN A 225 -22.18 -31.42 3.03
CA ASN A 225 -22.53 -32.57 2.20
C ASN A 225 -23.59 -32.18 1.16
N THR A 226 -23.21 -31.50 0.07
CA THR A 226 -24.03 -31.37 -1.14
C THR A 226 -23.14 -31.22 -2.38
N LYS A 227 -23.46 -32.00 -3.42
CA LYS A 227 -22.71 -32.23 -4.67
C LYS A 227 -22.50 -31.01 -5.60
N ILE A 228 -22.39 -29.78 -5.10
CA ILE A 228 -22.12 -28.60 -5.92
C ILE A 228 -21.06 -27.73 -5.23
N GLN A 229 -19.80 -27.91 -5.62
CA GLN A 229 -18.62 -27.22 -5.04
C GLN A 229 -18.13 -26.01 -5.87
N VAL A 230 -18.81 -25.68 -6.98
CA VAL A 230 -18.27 -24.74 -8.00
C VAL A 230 -18.68 -23.27 -7.76
N VAL A 231 -19.64 -22.98 -6.89
CA VAL A 231 -20.19 -21.62 -6.70
C VAL A 231 -19.39 -20.80 -5.67
N GLU A 232 -18.76 -21.43 -4.68
CA GLU A 232 -18.12 -20.74 -3.55
C GLU A 232 -16.65 -20.35 -3.80
N GLU A 233 -15.92 -21.12 -4.62
CA GLU A 233 -14.57 -20.72 -5.08
C GLU A 233 -14.61 -19.43 -5.90
N VAL A 234 -15.67 -19.22 -6.70
CA VAL A 234 -15.85 -18.01 -7.51
C VAL A 234 -16.10 -16.79 -6.61
N ASN A 235 -16.88 -16.93 -5.54
CA ASN A 235 -17.16 -15.83 -4.62
C ASN A 235 -15.91 -15.44 -3.81
N THR A 236 -15.16 -16.40 -3.27
CA THR A 236 -13.91 -16.13 -2.52
C THR A 236 -12.84 -15.47 -3.39
N ILE A 237 -12.66 -15.91 -4.64
CA ILE A 237 -11.73 -15.28 -5.61
C ILE A 237 -12.19 -13.85 -5.97
N ASN A 238 -13.49 -13.62 -6.11
CA ASN A 238 -14.05 -12.28 -6.34
C ASN A 238 -13.87 -11.35 -5.12
N HIS A 239 -13.99 -11.86 -3.90
CA HIS A 239 -13.79 -11.08 -2.67
C HIS A 239 -12.32 -10.70 -2.44
N LEU A 240 -11.38 -11.61 -2.72
CA LEU A 240 -9.95 -11.29 -2.63
C LEU A 240 -9.54 -10.28 -3.70
N SER A 241 -9.99 -10.46 -4.95
CA SER A 241 -9.68 -9.52 -6.04
C SER A 241 -10.23 -8.11 -5.78
N THR A 242 -11.44 -8.01 -5.22
CA THR A 242 -12.02 -6.72 -4.80
C THR A 242 -11.26 -6.12 -3.62
N SER A 243 -10.83 -6.93 -2.65
CA SER A 243 -10.00 -6.48 -1.53
C SER A 243 -8.65 -5.91 -1.97
N TRP A 244 -7.97 -6.57 -2.92
CA TRP A 244 -6.73 -6.06 -3.51
C TRP A 244 -6.92 -4.71 -4.21
N HIS A 245 -8.05 -4.53 -4.90
CA HIS A 245 -8.39 -3.22 -5.48
C HIS A 245 -8.61 -2.16 -4.40
N GLN A 246 -9.29 -2.49 -3.30
CA GLN A 246 -9.48 -1.56 -2.18
C GLN A 246 -8.17 -1.21 -1.48
N ILE A 247 -7.22 -2.14 -1.34
CA ILE A 247 -5.86 -1.87 -0.82
C ILE A 247 -5.16 -0.83 -1.71
N GLY A 248 -5.26 -0.96 -3.03
CA GLY A 248 -4.72 0.03 -3.97
C GLY A 248 -5.30 1.44 -3.75
N ARG A 249 -6.61 1.53 -3.50
CA ARG A 249 -7.27 2.80 -3.16
C ARG A 249 -6.84 3.36 -1.80
N VAL A 250 -6.64 2.52 -0.79
CA VAL A 250 -6.08 2.93 0.50
C VAL A 250 -4.68 3.51 0.31
N LEU A 251 -3.81 2.84 -0.45
CA LEU A 251 -2.45 3.34 -0.73
C LEU A 251 -2.49 4.71 -1.40
N PHE A 252 -3.38 4.90 -2.37
CA PHE A 252 -3.57 6.20 -3.03
C PHE A 252 -3.97 7.30 -2.04
N VAL A 253 -4.90 7.00 -1.10
CA VAL A 253 -5.29 7.94 -0.04
C VAL A 253 -4.11 8.26 0.89
N LEU A 254 -3.36 7.25 1.32
CA LEU A 254 -2.20 7.44 2.20
C LEU A 254 -1.11 8.27 1.51
N GLU A 255 -0.80 7.95 0.25
CA GLU A 255 0.17 8.70 -0.56
C GLU A 255 -0.24 10.17 -0.71
N LYS A 256 -1.52 10.44 -0.97
CA LYS A 256 -2.08 11.79 -1.07
C LYS A 256 -1.91 12.60 0.22
N TRP A 257 -2.01 11.96 1.38
CA TRP A 257 -1.92 12.63 2.68
C TRP A 257 -0.52 12.61 3.30
N HIS A 258 0.47 12.09 2.59
CA HIS A 258 1.83 12.01 3.08
C HIS A 258 2.42 13.41 3.25
N ALA A 259 2.64 13.83 4.51
CA ALA A 259 2.96 15.22 4.85
C ALA A 259 4.27 15.73 4.22
N GLN A 260 5.28 14.85 4.10
CA GLN A 260 6.58 15.15 3.51
C GLN A 260 6.93 14.09 2.46
N LYS A 261 6.31 14.20 1.28
CA LYS A 261 6.59 13.26 0.18
C LYS A 261 7.79 13.77 -0.63
N GLY A 262 8.96 13.19 -0.39
CA GLY A 262 10.14 13.36 -1.22
C GLY A 262 10.24 12.33 -2.34
N PRO A 263 11.37 12.32 -3.07
CA PRO A 263 11.62 11.33 -4.12
C PRO A 263 11.70 9.90 -3.56
N LEU A 264 12.25 9.72 -2.36
CA LEU A 264 12.36 8.40 -1.72
C LEU A 264 10.99 7.84 -1.33
N GLU A 265 10.12 8.66 -0.74
CA GLU A 265 8.78 8.24 -0.37
C GLU A 265 7.93 7.95 -1.62
N ALA A 266 8.10 8.72 -2.70
CA ALA A 266 7.47 8.42 -3.98
C ALA A 266 7.92 7.07 -4.54
N ALA A 267 9.22 6.77 -4.52
CA ALA A 267 9.76 5.47 -4.94
C ALA A 267 9.24 4.33 -4.05
N ALA A 268 9.11 4.56 -2.74
CA ALA A 268 8.56 3.58 -1.80
C ALA A 268 7.08 3.27 -2.09
N TYR A 269 6.24 4.27 -2.38
CA TYR A 269 4.85 4.04 -2.78
C TYR A 269 4.75 3.31 -4.12
N GLN A 270 5.56 3.68 -5.12
CA GLN A 270 5.60 2.98 -6.40
C GLN A 270 5.99 1.50 -6.23
N GLN A 271 6.94 1.22 -5.34
CA GLN A 271 7.31 -0.13 -4.99
C GLN A 271 6.17 -0.91 -4.32
N LEU A 272 5.40 -0.29 -3.43
CA LEU A 272 4.18 -0.91 -2.87
C LEU A 272 3.15 -1.22 -3.94
N HIS A 273 2.96 -0.32 -4.92
CA HIS A 273 2.05 -0.57 -6.04
C HIS A 273 2.52 -1.73 -6.92
N GLN A 274 3.82 -1.94 -7.12
CA GLN A 274 4.35 -3.12 -7.80
C GLN A 274 4.11 -4.40 -7.01
N ILE A 275 4.40 -4.38 -5.70
CA ILE A 275 4.16 -5.54 -4.82
C ILE A 275 2.67 -5.91 -4.81
N LEU A 276 1.77 -4.92 -4.87
CA LEU A 276 0.33 -5.14 -4.93
C LEU A 276 -0.10 -5.92 -6.18
N GLN A 277 0.63 -5.82 -7.30
CA GLN A 277 0.32 -6.55 -8.53
C GLN A 277 0.52 -8.06 -8.38
N HIS A 278 1.42 -8.48 -7.49
CA HIS A 278 1.79 -9.88 -7.31
C HIS A 278 0.89 -10.66 -6.36
N LYS A 279 -0.06 -10.03 -5.64
CA LYS A 279 -1.17 -10.63 -4.85
C LYS A 279 -0.85 -11.82 -3.90
N ASP A 280 0.41 -12.19 -3.72
CA ASP A 280 0.82 -13.43 -3.03
C ASP A 280 1.35 -13.20 -1.60
N HIS A 281 1.31 -11.95 -1.11
CA HIS A 281 1.96 -11.53 0.14
C HIS A 281 0.99 -11.10 1.25
N LEU A 282 -0.06 -11.89 1.50
CA LEU A 282 -1.15 -11.57 2.46
C LEU A 282 -0.63 -11.20 3.87
N LEU A 283 0.25 -12.01 4.45
CA LEU A 283 0.78 -11.77 5.80
C LEU A 283 1.59 -10.48 5.90
N MET A 284 2.36 -10.16 4.86
CA MET A 284 3.13 -8.92 4.77
C MET A 284 2.20 -7.71 4.68
N TRP A 285 1.12 -7.76 3.89
CA TRP A 285 0.15 -6.66 3.80
C TRP A 285 -0.56 -6.41 5.13
N ASN A 286 -0.93 -7.48 5.86
CA ASN A 286 -1.50 -7.36 7.19
C ASN A 286 -0.57 -6.64 8.15
N GLU A 287 0.70 -7.03 8.18
CA GLU A 287 1.72 -6.41 9.03
C GLU A 287 2.04 -4.97 8.60
N LEU A 288 2.10 -4.70 7.29
CA LEU A 288 2.37 -3.37 6.73
C LEU A 288 1.33 -2.34 7.20
N PHE A 289 0.06 -2.72 7.26
CA PHE A 289 -1.01 -1.86 7.73
C PHE A 289 -1.02 -1.57 9.24
N VAL A 290 -0.28 -2.34 10.04
CA VAL A 290 0.00 -1.98 11.45
C VAL A 290 0.83 -0.69 11.53
N TRP A 291 1.71 -0.49 10.54
CA TRP A 291 2.63 0.63 10.50
C TRP A 291 2.10 1.80 9.65
N LEU A 292 1.55 1.51 8.47
CA LEU A 292 1.03 2.51 7.53
C LEU A 292 -0.41 2.94 7.88
N THR A 293 -0.54 3.74 8.93
CA THR A 293 -1.81 4.36 9.32
C THR A 293 -1.91 5.81 8.84
N PRO A 294 -3.13 6.35 8.62
CA PRO A 294 -3.33 7.76 8.30
C PRO A 294 -2.60 8.70 9.25
N LYS A 295 -2.64 8.40 10.55
CA LYS A 295 -1.91 9.15 11.57
C LYS A 295 -0.39 9.12 11.35
N ALA A 296 0.21 7.96 11.10
CA ALA A 296 1.66 7.84 10.90
C ALA A 296 2.15 8.51 9.61
N VAL A 297 1.30 8.51 8.58
CA VAL A 297 1.63 9.10 7.28
C VAL A 297 1.46 10.63 7.28
N ALA A 298 0.43 11.12 7.98
CA ALA A 298 0.14 12.55 8.12
C ALA A 298 1.05 13.27 9.14
N THR A 299 1.75 12.56 10.00
CA THR A 299 2.73 13.19 10.91
C THR A 299 3.99 13.59 10.15
N GLU A 300 4.44 14.83 10.39
CA GLU A 300 5.72 15.34 9.88
C GLU A 300 6.92 14.77 10.64
N LYS A 301 6.73 14.28 11.86
CA LYS A 301 7.81 13.74 12.68
C LYS A 301 8.24 12.35 12.21
N PRO A 302 9.55 12.08 12.10
CA PRO A 302 10.04 10.74 11.80
C PRO A 302 9.73 9.79 12.97
N ILE A 303 9.81 8.49 12.68
CA ILE A 303 9.65 7.46 13.69
C ILE A 303 10.83 7.41 14.67
N SER A 304 10.51 7.22 15.96
CA SER A 304 11.52 7.01 17.01
C SER A 304 12.35 5.74 16.77
N PHE A 305 13.60 5.71 17.24
CA PHE A 305 14.48 4.52 17.21
C PHE A 305 13.81 3.23 17.71
N LYS A 306 13.05 3.30 18.81
CA LYS A 306 12.30 2.13 19.34
C LYS A 306 11.32 1.52 18.32
N LYS A 307 10.73 2.35 17.46
CA LYS A 307 9.82 1.88 16.38
C LYS A 307 10.61 1.35 15.19
N GLN A 308 11.73 1.98 14.84
CA GLN A 308 12.63 1.49 13.79
C GLN A 308 13.10 0.06 14.09
N LYS A 309 13.61 -0.18 15.31
CA LYS A 309 14.01 -1.52 15.77
C LYS A 309 12.86 -2.54 15.69
N LYS A 310 11.64 -2.14 16.05
CA LYS A 310 10.46 -3.02 15.94
C LYS A 310 10.09 -3.37 14.49
N ILE A 311 10.19 -2.41 13.57
CA ILE A 311 9.96 -2.65 12.14
C ILE A 311 11.01 -3.62 11.60
N LEU A 312 12.29 -3.37 11.89
CA LEU A 312 13.41 -4.21 11.46
C LEU A 312 13.34 -5.62 12.04
N ALA A 313 12.85 -5.77 13.28
CA ALA A 313 12.64 -7.07 13.91
C ALA A 313 11.40 -7.85 13.41
N SER A 314 10.52 -7.22 12.60
CA SER A 314 9.27 -7.87 12.17
C SER A 314 9.54 -8.93 11.09
N VAL A 315 9.32 -10.20 11.43
CA VAL A 315 9.52 -11.33 10.51
C VAL A 315 8.56 -11.29 9.33
N HIS A 316 7.35 -10.77 9.52
CA HIS A 316 6.30 -10.76 8.51
C HIS A 316 6.45 -9.64 7.47
N LEU A 317 7.19 -8.57 7.78
CA LEU A 317 7.46 -7.52 6.80
C LEU A 317 8.45 -7.94 5.70
N GLN A 318 9.35 -8.90 5.99
CA GLN A 318 10.40 -9.35 5.05
C GLN A 318 11.02 -8.16 4.28
N PHE A 319 10.97 -8.18 2.96
CA PHE A 319 11.49 -7.16 2.06
C PHE A 319 10.80 -5.79 2.16
N ALA A 320 9.60 -5.70 2.75
CA ALA A 320 8.86 -4.45 2.92
C ALA A 320 9.37 -3.60 4.09
N LYS A 321 10.30 -4.11 4.91
CA LYS A 321 10.91 -3.35 6.02
C LYS A 321 11.50 -2.02 5.56
N LEU A 322 12.32 -2.04 4.50
CA LEU A 322 12.93 -0.81 3.97
C LEU A 322 11.89 0.15 3.39
N VAL A 323 10.81 -0.37 2.80
CA VAL A 323 9.71 0.45 2.29
C VAL A 323 9.02 1.19 3.43
N VAL A 324 8.63 0.47 4.48
CA VAL A 324 7.96 1.05 5.65
C VAL A 324 8.87 2.05 6.35
N LEU A 325 10.15 1.74 6.52
CA LEU A 325 11.12 2.70 7.05
C LEU A 325 11.21 3.95 6.18
N THR A 326 11.35 3.80 4.86
CA THR A 326 11.42 4.95 3.94
C THR A 326 10.21 5.86 4.06
N LEU A 327 9.00 5.30 4.08
CA LEU A 327 7.76 6.06 4.23
C LEU A 327 7.63 6.76 5.59
N LEU A 328 8.23 6.21 6.64
CA LEU A 328 8.06 6.70 8.01
C LEU A 328 9.25 7.53 8.53
N GLN A 329 10.38 7.54 7.81
CA GLN A 329 11.55 8.37 8.12
C GLN A 329 11.48 9.78 7.54
N LYS A 330 10.58 10.05 6.59
CA LYS A 330 10.29 11.41 6.08
C LYS A 330 11.55 12.15 5.60
N GLY A 331 12.43 11.46 4.88
CA GLY A 331 13.70 12.03 4.41
C GLY A 331 14.78 12.26 5.47
N GLU A 332 14.52 12.06 6.77
CA GLU A 332 15.49 12.27 7.87
C GLU A 332 16.50 11.11 8.04
N TRP A 333 16.88 10.47 6.94
CA TRP A 333 17.91 9.44 6.94
C TRP A 333 19.31 9.98 7.34
N TYR A 334 19.55 11.28 7.14
CA TYR A 334 20.82 11.95 7.42
C TYR A 334 21.20 12.01 8.91
N HIS A 335 20.22 11.89 9.81
CA HIS A 335 20.50 11.85 11.25
C HIS A 335 21.02 10.48 11.72
N LEU A 336 20.89 9.42 10.91
CA LEU A 336 21.49 8.13 11.19
C LEU A 336 23.02 8.17 11.00
N SER A 337 23.55 9.03 10.13
CA SER A 337 24.96 9.04 9.74
C SER A 337 25.86 10.07 10.42
N THR A 338 25.29 10.95 11.27
CA THR A 338 26.04 12.09 11.85
C THR A 338 26.24 12.01 13.36
N VAL A 339 25.55 11.12 14.06
CA VAL A 339 25.68 10.94 15.52
C VAL A 339 25.98 9.47 15.78
N HIS A 340 27.18 9.17 16.30
CA HIS A 340 27.59 7.81 16.65
C HIS A 340 27.11 7.48 18.05
N SER A 341 25.87 7.04 18.17
CA SER A 341 25.42 6.30 19.35
C SER A 341 25.40 4.80 19.03
N THR A 342 25.69 3.97 20.03
CA THR A 342 25.65 2.50 19.88
C THR A 342 24.29 2.00 19.37
N GLU A 343 23.21 2.72 19.69
CA GLU A 343 21.87 2.38 19.21
C GLU A 343 21.66 2.68 17.73
N GLN A 344 22.35 3.68 17.17
CA GLN A 344 22.30 4.02 15.74
C GLN A 344 23.15 3.06 14.90
N ASP A 345 24.34 2.71 15.37
CA ASP A 345 25.21 1.74 14.70
C ASP A 345 24.52 0.36 14.59
N GLU A 346 23.79 -0.05 15.63
CA GLU A 346 22.95 -1.25 15.58
C GLU A 346 21.89 -1.16 14.48
N ILE A 347 21.18 -0.04 14.37
CA ILE A 347 20.10 0.13 13.37
C ILE A 347 20.67 0.17 11.95
N GLU A 348 21.79 0.85 11.75
CA GLU A 348 22.50 0.86 10.47
C GLU A 348 22.91 -0.56 10.06
N THR A 349 23.45 -1.35 11.00
CA THR A 349 23.81 -2.75 10.74
C THR A 349 22.61 -3.56 10.28
N HIS A 350 21.47 -3.46 10.97
CA HIS A 350 20.25 -4.16 10.58
C HIS A 350 19.70 -3.67 9.21
N ILE A 351 19.80 -2.38 8.90
CA ILE A 351 19.41 -1.85 7.58
C ILE A 351 20.29 -2.44 6.47
N GLN A 352 21.60 -2.53 6.71
CA GLN A 352 22.55 -3.11 5.76
C GLN A 352 22.30 -4.62 5.57
N GLU A 353 22.00 -5.35 6.64
CA GLU A 353 21.61 -6.78 6.55
C GLU A 353 20.36 -6.99 5.70
N GLU A 354 19.31 -6.18 5.92
CA GLU A 354 18.10 -6.22 5.12
C GLU A 354 18.37 -5.83 3.65
N TYR A 355 19.19 -4.81 3.43
CA TYR A 355 19.61 -4.42 2.08
C TYR A 355 20.33 -5.55 1.34
N ASN A 356 21.31 -6.20 1.98
CA ASN A 356 22.02 -7.33 1.38
C ASN A 356 21.08 -8.51 1.10
N THR A 357 20.10 -8.75 1.97
CA THR A 357 19.06 -9.77 1.75
C THR A 357 18.25 -9.44 0.50
N LEU A 358 17.82 -8.19 0.31
CA LEU A 358 17.10 -7.77 -0.89
C LEU A 358 17.91 -7.92 -2.18
N LEU A 359 19.22 -7.65 -2.13
CA LEU A 359 20.10 -7.82 -3.30
C LEU A 359 20.22 -9.29 -3.73
N SER A 360 20.05 -10.23 -2.78
CA SER A 360 20.11 -11.66 -3.05
C SER A 360 18.81 -12.26 -3.61
N MET A 361 17.73 -11.48 -3.67
CA MET A 361 16.43 -11.95 -4.18
C MET A 361 16.36 -11.90 -5.71
N ASP A 362 15.65 -12.85 -6.32
CA ASP A 362 15.47 -12.97 -7.78
C ASP A 362 14.78 -11.76 -8.43
N SER A 363 13.96 -11.03 -7.68
CA SER A 363 13.30 -9.80 -8.13
C SER A 363 13.69 -8.65 -7.19
N PRO A 364 14.82 -7.98 -7.46
CA PRO A 364 15.24 -6.87 -6.62
C PRO A 364 14.24 -5.72 -6.70
N PHE A 365 14.23 -4.88 -5.67
CA PHE A 365 13.38 -3.71 -5.56
C PHE A 365 13.82 -2.62 -6.56
N LEU A 366 13.43 -2.81 -7.83
CA LEU A 366 13.91 -2.01 -8.97
C LEU A 366 13.50 -0.53 -8.93
N VAL A 367 12.55 -0.15 -8.08
CA VAL A 367 12.15 1.26 -7.95
C VAL A 367 12.80 1.90 -6.73
N LEU A 368 12.67 1.25 -5.56
CA LEU A 368 13.15 1.84 -4.31
C LEU A 368 14.68 1.80 -4.17
N LEU A 369 15.33 0.68 -4.46
CA LEU A 369 16.77 0.54 -4.22
C LEU A 369 17.62 1.52 -5.03
N PRO A 370 17.36 1.75 -6.33
CA PRO A 370 18.10 2.76 -7.09
C PRO A 370 18.03 4.15 -6.46
N SER A 371 16.85 4.56 -6.00
CA SER A 371 16.66 5.85 -5.35
C SER A 371 17.37 5.93 -3.99
N LEU A 372 17.35 4.86 -3.20
CA LEU A 372 18.09 4.78 -1.93
C LEU A 372 19.61 4.85 -2.14
N ILE A 373 20.14 4.12 -3.11
CA ILE A 373 21.58 4.10 -3.44
C ILE A 373 22.03 5.49 -3.93
N ALA A 374 21.25 6.11 -4.81
CA ALA A 374 21.59 7.42 -5.36
C ALA A 374 21.57 8.53 -4.30
N THR A 375 20.65 8.47 -3.33
CA THR A 375 20.48 9.52 -2.31
C THR A 375 21.29 9.27 -1.04
N LEU A 376 21.53 8.01 -0.66
CA LEU A 376 22.15 7.60 0.60
C LEU A 376 23.27 6.56 0.36
N PRO A 377 24.31 6.90 -0.42
CA PRO A 377 25.35 5.94 -0.83
C PRO A 377 26.22 5.42 0.32
N HIS A 378 26.17 6.07 1.49
CA HIS A 378 26.88 5.62 2.70
C HIS A 378 26.16 4.45 3.40
N LEU A 379 24.82 4.43 3.34
CA LEU A 379 24.01 3.34 3.91
C LEU A 379 23.81 2.19 2.91
N PHE A 380 23.74 2.51 1.61
CA PHE A 380 23.43 1.55 0.55
C PHE A 380 24.57 1.50 -0.48
N SER A 381 25.56 0.66 -0.19
CA SER A 381 26.75 0.50 -1.03
C SER A 381 26.44 -0.25 -2.33
N THR A 382 26.99 0.25 -3.44
CA THR A 382 26.90 -0.39 -4.76
C THR A 382 27.78 -1.62 -4.91
N GLU A 383 28.69 -1.87 -3.97
CA GLU A 383 29.70 -2.93 -4.08
C GLU A 383 29.10 -4.32 -4.22
N ASN A 384 27.95 -4.61 -3.61
CA ASN A 384 27.32 -5.93 -3.63
C ASN A 384 26.26 -6.09 -4.73
N VAL A 385 26.01 -5.06 -5.53
CA VAL A 385 24.97 -5.10 -6.57
C VAL A 385 25.48 -5.88 -7.79
N CYS A 386 24.82 -6.99 -8.11
CA CYS A 386 25.16 -7.84 -9.27
C CYS A 386 24.02 -7.97 -10.30
N HIS A 387 22.79 -7.57 -9.96
CA HIS A 387 21.63 -7.82 -10.83
C HIS A 387 21.62 -6.84 -12.03
N PRO A 388 21.69 -7.30 -13.30
CA PRO A 388 21.87 -6.41 -14.46
C PRO A 388 20.81 -5.32 -14.60
N ALA A 389 19.52 -5.66 -14.40
CA ALA A 389 18.44 -4.67 -14.47
C ALA A 389 18.52 -3.61 -13.35
N LEU A 390 19.02 -3.99 -12.17
CA LEU A 390 19.18 -3.08 -11.05
C LEU A 390 20.36 -2.14 -11.32
N ILE A 391 21.48 -2.68 -11.80
CA ILE A 391 22.65 -1.91 -12.23
C ILE A 391 22.22 -0.85 -13.25
N GLN A 392 21.51 -1.26 -14.30
CA GLN A 392 21.04 -0.33 -15.32
C GLN A 392 20.12 0.74 -14.73
N THR A 393 19.19 0.37 -13.85
CA THR A 393 18.27 1.34 -13.25
C THR A 393 18.99 2.34 -12.33
N ILE A 394 20.02 1.91 -11.59
CA ILE A 394 20.88 2.79 -10.77
C ILE A 394 21.62 3.78 -11.66
N LEU A 395 22.25 3.28 -12.72
CA LEU A 395 22.88 4.14 -13.73
C LEU A 395 21.84 5.10 -14.30
N ASP A 396 20.63 4.61 -14.57
CA ASP A 396 19.60 5.40 -15.21
C ASP A 396 19.10 6.57 -14.35
N GLN A 397 19.13 6.42 -13.04
CA GLN A 397 18.72 7.47 -12.10
C GLN A 397 19.87 8.38 -11.68
N THR A 398 21.13 7.97 -11.91
CA THR A 398 22.29 8.78 -11.54
C THR A 398 22.63 9.79 -12.62
N THR A 399 22.51 11.08 -12.31
CA THR A 399 22.91 12.18 -13.20
C THR A 399 24.21 12.86 -12.77
N ASP A 400 24.61 12.65 -11.51
CA ASP A 400 25.81 13.25 -10.94
C ASP A 400 27.08 12.54 -11.41
N THR A 401 27.92 13.27 -12.14
CA THR A 401 29.20 12.78 -12.65
C THR A 401 30.25 12.57 -11.55
N THR A 402 30.11 13.21 -10.39
CA THR A 402 31.07 13.03 -9.28
C THR A 402 30.95 11.65 -8.62
N SER A 403 29.77 11.03 -8.75
CA SER A 403 29.46 9.71 -8.19
C SER A 403 29.96 8.54 -9.05
N ILE A 404 30.42 8.79 -10.29
CA ILE A 404 30.83 7.74 -11.26
C ILE A 404 31.86 6.77 -10.68
N LYS A 405 32.87 7.25 -9.95
CA LYS A 405 33.92 6.39 -9.37
C LYS A 405 33.38 5.32 -8.42
N ARG A 406 32.25 5.60 -7.74
CA ARG A 406 31.59 4.65 -6.83
C ARG A 406 30.77 3.59 -7.59
N LEU A 407 30.36 3.90 -8.82
CA LEU A 407 29.57 3.01 -9.67
C LEU A 407 30.44 2.01 -10.44
N VAL A 408 31.72 2.33 -10.66
CA VAL A 408 32.65 1.49 -11.44
C VAL A 408 32.73 0.04 -10.93
N PRO A 409 32.93 -0.24 -9.62
CA PRO A 409 33.02 -1.62 -9.13
C PRO A 409 31.75 -2.44 -9.42
N MET A 410 30.59 -1.81 -9.36
CA MET A 410 29.31 -2.44 -9.68
C MET A 410 29.21 -2.79 -11.17
N VAL A 411 29.57 -1.85 -12.05
CA VAL A 411 29.49 -2.07 -13.51
C VAL A 411 30.48 -3.13 -13.98
N LEU A 412 31.68 -3.19 -13.39
CA LEU A 412 32.70 -4.17 -13.78
C LEU A 412 32.32 -5.63 -13.46
N LYS A 413 31.35 -5.86 -12.56
CA LYS A 413 30.84 -7.23 -12.31
C LYS A 413 30.04 -7.78 -13.47
N GLU A 414 29.26 -6.92 -14.14
CA GLU A 414 28.39 -7.27 -15.27
C GLU A 414 28.50 -6.18 -16.35
N PRO A 415 29.63 -6.13 -17.09
CA PRO A 415 30.00 -4.97 -17.90
C PRO A 415 29.22 -4.83 -19.22
N GLU A 416 28.71 -5.92 -19.80
CA GLU A 416 28.16 -5.92 -21.16
C GLU A 416 26.96 -4.99 -21.34
N SER A 417 25.92 -5.14 -20.53
CA SER A 417 24.68 -4.36 -20.66
C SER A 417 24.88 -2.87 -20.37
N PRO A 418 25.53 -2.48 -19.25
CA PRO A 418 25.83 -1.07 -18.96
C PRO A 418 26.66 -0.38 -20.04
N ILE A 419 27.69 -1.06 -20.56
CA ILE A 419 28.56 -0.51 -21.60
C ILE A 419 27.77 -0.27 -22.90
N CYS A 420 26.96 -1.26 -23.31
CA CYS A 420 26.14 -1.11 -24.52
C CYS A 420 25.13 0.04 -24.40
N ASN A 421 24.48 0.19 -23.25
CA ASN A 421 23.55 1.28 -23.01
C ASN A 421 24.24 2.65 -22.95
N ALA A 422 25.41 2.73 -22.32
CA ALA A 422 26.21 3.96 -22.32
C ALA A 422 26.63 4.38 -23.75
N LEU A 423 27.03 3.41 -24.58
CA LEU A 423 27.32 3.64 -26.00
C LEU A 423 26.08 4.09 -26.78
N TRP A 424 24.90 3.53 -26.47
CA TRP A 424 23.65 3.95 -27.09
C TRP A 424 23.34 5.42 -26.81
N HIS A 425 23.48 5.89 -25.55
CA HIS A 425 23.32 7.31 -25.20
C HIS A 425 24.33 8.21 -25.94
N ILE A 426 25.58 7.77 -26.07
CA ILE A 426 26.61 8.50 -26.85
C ILE A 426 26.24 8.57 -28.34
N ALA A 427 25.64 7.50 -28.88
CA ALA A 427 25.18 7.45 -30.27
C ALA A 427 24.00 8.39 -30.53
N GLN A 428 23.05 8.47 -29.58
CA GLN A 428 21.89 9.35 -29.67
C GLN A 428 22.24 10.84 -29.42
N GLN A 429 23.39 11.11 -28.82
CA GLN A 429 23.80 12.45 -28.38
C GLN A 429 22.78 13.11 -27.46
N ASP A 430 22.16 12.33 -26.58
CA ASP A 430 21.18 12.84 -25.63
C ASP A 430 21.84 13.51 -24.41
N ASP A 431 21.02 14.02 -23.49
CA ASP A 431 21.43 14.69 -22.26
C ASP A 431 22.36 13.83 -21.38
N ARG A 432 22.40 12.51 -21.61
CA ARG A 432 23.21 11.56 -20.85
C ARG A 432 24.52 11.20 -21.51
N ALA A 433 24.76 11.65 -22.73
CA ALA A 433 25.98 11.35 -23.46
C ALA A 433 27.25 11.77 -22.69
N ASP A 434 27.20 12.84 -21.87
CA ASP A 434 28.35 13.27 -21.04
C ASP A 434 28.62 12.31 -19.88
N PHE A 435 27.57 11.94 -19.15
CA PHE A 435 27.65 10.97 -18.07
C PHE A 435 28.18 9.63 -18.59
N SER A 436 27.60 9.14 -19.69
CA SER A 436 28.01 7.88 -20.34
C SER A 436 29.46 7.92 -20.83
N PHE A 437 29.90 9.03 -21.43
CA PHE A 437 31.29 9.21 -21.84
C PHE A 437 32.26 9.14 -20.64
N ARG A 438 31.96 9.87 -19.56
CA ARG A 438 32.78 9.86 -18.33
C ARG A 438 32.80 8.50 -17.65
N LEU A 439 31.66 7.81 -17.62
CA LEU A 439 31.54 6.46 -17.08
C LEU A 439 32.44 5.49 -17.84
N LEU A 440 32.31 5.45 -19.18
CA LEU A 440 33.13 4.58 -20.02
C LEU A 440 34.62 4.91 -19.92
N THR A 441 34.99 6.20 -19.88
CA THR A 441 36.38 6.62 -19.68
C THR A 441 36.92 6.12 -18.35
N CYS A 442 36.15 6.25 -17.27
CA CYS A 442 36.56 5.76 -15.95
C CYS A 442 36.68 4.23 -15.91
N LEU A 443 35.79 3.50 -16.62
CA LEU A 443 35.84 2.05 -16.74
C LEU A 443 37.09 1.59 -17.48
N ILE A 444 37.43 2.21 -18.62
CA ILE A 444 38.64 1.92 -19.39
C ILE A 444 39.90 2.12 -18.52
N GLN A 445 39.93 3.19 -17.72
CA GLN A 445 41.08 3.48 -16.86
C GLN A 445 41.26 2.47 -15.72
N GLN A 446 40.19 1.82 -15.26
CA GLN A 446 40.26 0.84 -14.17
C GLN A 446 40.47 -0.59 -14.65
N ASP A 447 39.78 -1.01 -15.71
CA ASP A 447 39.90 -2.36 -16.28
C ASP A 447 39.80 -2.31 -17.81
N SER A 448 40.91 -1.91 -18.43
CA SER A 448 40.96 -1.75 -19.88
C SER A 448 40.73 -3.06 -20.65
N GLU A 449 41.13 -4.21 -20.13
CA GLU A 449 41.11 -5.47 -20.88
C GLU A 449 39.68 -5.98 -21.08
N SER A 450 38.88 -6.04 -20.00
CA SER A 450 37.49 -6.49 -20.06
C SER A 450 36.63 -5.49 -20.84
N VAL A 451 36.76 -4.19 -20.55
CA VAL A 451 35.93 -3.13 -21.12
C VAL A 451 36.19 -2.96 -22.63
N LEU A 452 37.45 -3.03 -23.08
CA LEU A 452 37.78 -2.87 -24.50
C LEU A 452 37.29 -4.03 -25.36
N SER A 453 37.22 -5.25 -24.81
CA SER A 453 36.70 -6.41 -25.53
C SER A 453 35.25 -6.17 -26.01
N ILE A 454 34.45 -5.48 -25.19
CA ILE A 454 33.04 -5.14 -25.45
C ILE A 454 32.94 -3.87 -26.32
N LEU A 455 33.77 -2.84 -26.04
CA LEU A 455 33.73 -1.57 -26.76
C LEU A 455 34.19 -1.68 -28.22
N GLN A 456 35.23 -2.46 -28.53
CA GLN A 456 35.86 -2.45 -29.86
C GLN A 456 34.92 -2.85 -31.00
N GLY A 457 33.94 -3.74 -30.74
CA GLY A 457 32.95 -4.15 -31.73
C GLY A 457 31.91 -3.07 -32.02
N ASN A 458 31.59 -2.26 -31.02
CA ASN A 458 30.44 -1.36 -31.02
C ASN A 458 30.81 0.12 -31.21
N LEU A 459 32.05 0.53 -30.91
CA LEU A 459 32.48 1.93 -30.94
C LEU A 459 32.77 2.44 -32.36
N ILE A 460 33.44 1.63 -33.20
CA ILE A 460 33.87 2.05 -34.55
C ILE A 460 32.70 2.50 -35.44
N PRO A 461 31.53 1.81 -35.47
CA PRO A 461 30.37 2.25 -36.23
C PRO A 461 29.80 3.62 -35.80
N LEU A 462 30.03 4.05 -34.56
CA LEU A 462 29.42 5.24 -33.95
C LEU A 462 30.21 6.52 -34.19
N ILE A 463 31.48 6.41 -34.55
CA ILE A 463 32.41 7.52 -34.80
C ILE A 463 31.91 8.51 -35.85
N LYS A 464 31.22 7.99 -36.89
CA LYS A 464 30.67 8.84 -37.97
C LYS A 464 29.54 9.76 -37.50
N SER A 465 28.93 9.46 -36.36
CA SER A 465 27.70 10.10 -35.89
C SER A 465 27.83 10.72 -34.50
N SER A 466 28.99 10.66 -33.84
CA SER A 466 29.17 11.20 -32.49
C SER A 466 30.61 11.64 -32.23
N ASP A 467 30.79 12.92 -31.91
CA ASP A 467 32.10 13.47 -31.53
C ASP A 467 32.63 12.84 -30.24
N LYS A 468 31.73 12.54 -29.28
CA LYS A 468 32.05 11.81 -28.05
C LYS A 468 32.51 10.38 -28.31
N ALA A 469 32.01 9.73 -29.36
CA ALA A 469 32.54 8.42 -29.78
C ALA A 469 33.96 8.53 -30.35
N CYS A 470 34.29 9.64 -31.03
CA CYS A 470 35.66 9.93 -31.47
C CYS A 470 36.59 10.16 -30.28
N GLU A 471 36.18 10.99 -29.32
CA GLU A 471 36.91 11.25 -28.08
C GLU A 471 37.14 9.95 -27.29
N LEU A 472 36.10 9.12 -27.15
CA LEU A 472 36.23 7.85 -26.44
C LEU A 472 37.20 6.89 -27.14
N LEU A 473 37.20 6.86 -28.47
CA LEU A 473 38.18 6.06 -29.21
C LEU A 473 39.61 6.56 -28.97
N ILE A 474 39.81 7.88 -28.89
CA ILE A 474 41.11 8.48 -28.59
C ILE A 474 41.58 8.03 -27.20
N GLU A 475 40.72 8.06 -26.18
CA GLU A 475 41.05 7.54 -24.84
C GLU A 475 41.44 6.05 -24.87
N CYS A 476 40.82 5.26 -25.76
CA CYS A 476 41.15 3.85 -25.92
C CYS A 476 42.50 3.59 -26.61
N MET A 477 43.09 4.57 -27.31
CA MET A 477 44.33 4.38 -28.10
C MET A 477 45.54 3.98 -27.23
N SER A 478 45.53 4.34 -25.95
CA SER A 478 46.56 3.94 -24.98
C SER A 478 46.56 2.46 -24.66
N PHE A 479 45.44 1.77 -24.90
CA PHE A 479 45.19 0.40 -24.46
C PHE A 479 44.93 -0.57 -25.62
N ILE A 480 44.53 -0.06 -26.79
CA ILE A 480 44.27 -0.86 -27.99
C ILE A 480 45.56 -1.10 -28.78
N ARG A 481 45.65 -2.26 -29.46
CA ARG A 481 46.66 -2.50 -30.50
C ARG A 481 46.45 -1.56 -31.69
N LEU A 482 47.15 -0.42 -31.68
CA LEU A 482 47.09 0.62 -32.72
C LEU A 482 47.18 0.08 -34.18
N PRO A 483 48.05 -0.90 -34.52
CA PRO A 483 48.09 -1.46 -35.88
C PRO A 483 46.74 -1.98 -36.38
N ILE A 484 46.02 -2.69 -35.52
CA ILE A 484 44.73 -3.32 -35.83
C ILE A 484 43.65 -2.24 -35.95
N LEU A 485 43.68 -1.24 -35.06
CA LEU A 485 42.77 -0.11 -35.12
C LEU A 485 42.93 0.68 -36.43
N ILE A 486 44.17 0.99 -36.82
CA ILE A 486 44.48 1.69 -38.07
C ILE A 486 43.97 0.90 -39.28
N GLN A 487 44.20 -0.42 -39.34
CA GLN A 487 43.66 -1.28 -40.40
C GLN A 487 42.12 -1.19 -40.49
N LYS A 488 41.41 -1.26 -39.35
CA LYS A 488 39.95 -1.15 -39.31
C LYS A 488 39.46 0.23 -39.78
N LEU A 489 40.10 1.30 -39.32
CA LEU A 489 39.77 2.68 -39.72
C LEU A 489 40.06 2.92 -41.21
N MET A 490 41.16 2.40 -41.75
CA MET A 490 41.48 2.47 -43.19
C MET A 490 40.41 1.78 -44.04
N LYS A 491 39.98 0.58 -43.63
CA LYS A 491 38.89 -0.13 -44.31
C LYS A 491 37.60 0.70 -44.31
N LYS A 492 37.27 1.37 -43.20
CA LYS A 492 36.10 2.26 -43.10
C LYS A 492 36.25 3.54 -43.93
N ALA A 493 37.42 4.17 -43.96
CA ALA A 493 37.72 5.33 -44.80
C ALA A 493 37.58 5.01 -46.30
N ILE A 494 37.97 3.81 -46.73
CA ILE A 494 37.78 3.33 -48.12
C ILE A 494 36.31 3.07 -48.43
N GLN A 495 35.54 2.57 -47.46
CA GLN A 495 34.10 2.33 -47.60
C GLN A 495 33.30 3.64 -47.65
N ALA A 496 33.73 4.68 -46.93
CA ALA A 496 33.09 6.00 -46.86
C ALA A 496 33.36 6.90 -48.07
N LYS A 497 33.62 6.34 -49.27
CA LYS A 497 34.01 7.11 -50.47
C LYS A 497 33.01 8.20 -50.87
N GLU A 498 31.73 8.00 -50.59
CA GLU A 498 30.64 8.92 -50.97
C GLU A 498 30.35 9.98 -49.90
N ASN A 499 30.88 9.84 -48.68
CA ASN A 499 30.69 10.78 -47.57
C ASN A 499 32.04 11.36 -47.13
N GLU A 500 32.39 12.52 -47.69
CA GLU A 500 33.69 13.17 -47.47
C GLU A 500 33.92 13.53 -45.99
N ARG A 501 32.88 13.97 -45.26
CA ARG A 501 32.98 14.28 -43.83
C ARG A 501 33.33 13.04 -43.00
N GLU A 502 32.66 11.93 -43.26
CA GLU A 502 32.92 10.66 -42.59
C GLU A 502 34.32 10.13 -42.92
N ARG A 503 34.71 10.18 -44.20
CA ARG A 503 36.06 9.81 -44.64
C ARG A 503 37.15 10.63 -43.95
N MET A 504 36.97 11.96 -43.85
CA MET A 504 37.93 12.84 -43.18
C MET A 504 38.01 12.58 -41.67
N THR A 505 36.90 12.20 -41.03
CA THR A 505 36.89 11.81 -39.60
C THR A 505 37.76 10.57 -39.38
N TYR A 506 37.63 9.53 -40.20
CA TYR A 506 38.50 8.35 -40.11
C TYR A 506 39.96 8.68 -40.40
N ILE A 507 40.26 9.53 -41.38
CA ILE A 507 41.63 9.97 -41.68
C ILE A 507 42.23 10.75 -40.50
N ALA A 508 41.46 11.61 -39.85
CA ALA A 508 41.89 12.35 -38.67
C ALA A 508 42.20 11.40 -37.51
N LEU A 509 41.37 10.38 -37.27
CA LEU A 509 41.62 9.37 -36.24
C LEU A 509 42.82 8.48 -36.54
N ILE A 510 43.04 8.10 -37.80
CA ILE A 510 44.27 7.42 -38.23
C ILE A 510 45.49 8.30 -37.92
N SER A 511 45.41 9.58 -38.27
CA SER A 511 46.50 10.54 -38.01
C SER A 511 46.77 10.67 -36.52
N LYS A 512 45.73 10.74 -35.69
CA LYS A 512 45.87 10.78 -34.22
C LYS A 512 46.50 9.50 -33.66
N ALA A 513 46.12 8.32 -34.18
CA ALA A 513 46.69 7.04 -33.78
C ALA A 513 48.18 6.92 -34.17
N LEU A 514 48.57 7.42 -35.34
CA LEU A 514 49.98 7.45 -35.80
C LEU A 514 50.85 8.42 -34.98
N LEU A 515 50.25 9.44 -34.37
CA LEU A 515 50.92 10.42 -33.52
C LEU A 515 50.90 10.03 -32.03
N HIS A 516 50.33 8.88 -31.69
CA HIS A 516 50.20 8.43 -30.30
C HIS A 516 51.55 7.94 -29.75
N GLU A 517 51.84 8.21 -28.48
CA GLU A 517 53.16 7.92 -27.86
C GLU A 517 53.52 6.42 -27.85
N THR A 518 52.52 5.54 -27.82
CA THR A 518 52.71 4.08 -27.86
C THR A 518 53.06 3.54 -29.25
N TRP A 519 53.01 4.38 -30.28
CA TRP A 519 53.35 4.05 -31.67
C TRP A 519 54.87 4.21 -31.89
N LYS A 520 55.61 3.09 -31.89
CA LYS A 520 57.09 3.11 -32.01
C LYS A 520 57.58 3.63 -33.37
N SER A 521 58.80 4.16 -33.43
CA SER A 521 59.41 4.94 -34.52
C SER A 521 59.57 4.28 -35.91
N ASP A 522 59.41 2.96 -36.07
CA ASP A 522 59.52 2.25 -37.37
C ASP A 522 58.21 2.25 -38.19
N SER A 523 57.28 3.12 -37.83
CA SER A 523 55.86 2.89 -38.02
C SER A 523 55.20 3.63 -39.18
N ILE A 524 55.85 4.66 -39.72
CA ILE A 524 55.45 5.24 -41.02
C ILE A 524 55.68 4.22 -42.13
N LEU A 525 56.76 3.44 -42.08
CA LEU A 525 57.03 2.36 -43.02
C LEU A 525 55.98 1.26 -42.91
N TYR A 526 55.60 0.89 -41.68
CA TYR A 526 54.51 -0.05 -41.43
C TYR A 526 53.16 0.50 -41.93
N TYR A 527 52.86 1.79 -41.73
CA TYR A 527 51.67 2.43 -42.29
C TYR A 527 51.68 2.46 -43.84
N ILE A 528 52.83 2.72 -44.47
CA ILE A 528 53.02 2.61 -45.92
C ILE A 528 52.77 1.17 -46.39
N GLU A 529 53.20 0.18 -45.63
CA GLU A 529 52.96 -1.23 -45.92
C GLU A 529 51.48 -1.61 -45.77
N LEU A 530 50.80 -1.09 -44.74
CA LEU A 530 49.34 -1.20 -44.59
C LEU A 530 48.59 -0.55 -45.76
N LEU A 531 49.04 0.61 -46.25
CA LEU A 531 48.49 1.27 -47.43
C LEU A 531 48.67 0.42 -48.70
N ARG A 532 49.85 -0.20 -48.87
CA ARG A 532 50.11 -1.13 -49.98
C ARG A 532 49.17 -2.33 -49.92
N LEU A 533 49.00 -2.97 -48.76
CA LEU A 533 48.08 -4.09 -48.56
C LEU A 533 46.61 -3.71 -48.80
N ALA A 534 46.17 -2.54 -48.31
CA ALA A 534 44.82 -2.03 -48.54
C ALA A 534 44.56 -1.71 -50.03
N SER A 535 45.57 -1.26 -50.77
CA SER A 535 45.47 -0.98 -52.20
C SER A 535 45.36 -2.25 -53.08
N MET A 536 45.90 -3.38 -52.61
CA MET A 536 45.80 -4.67 -53.30
C MET A 536 44.43 -5.32 -53.11
N THR A 537 43.89 -5.34 -51.88
CA THR A 537 42.54 -5.87 -51.59
C THR A 537 41.40 -5.11 -52.30
N GLY A 538 41.58 -3.81 -52.56
CA GLY A 538 40.65 -3.00 -53.36
C GLY A 538 40.68 -3.27 -54.87
N ARG A 539 41.71 -3.95 -55.39
CA ARG A 539 41.77 -4.40 -56.79
C ARG A 539 41.05 -5.72 -57.00
N ASP A 540 41.13 -6.66 -56.05
CA ASP A 540 40.48 -7.99 -56.17
C ASP A 540 38.95 -7.93 -56.07
N SER A 541 38.38 -6.90 -55.43
CA SER A 541 36.92 -6.69 -55.41
C SER A 541 36.35 -6.18 -56.75
N ARG A 542 37.21 -5.62 -57.62
CA ARG A 542 36.80 -5.18 -58.97
C ARG A 542 36.87 -6.30 -60.00
N THR A 543 37.59 -7.39 -59.72
CA THR A 543 37.73 -8.54 -60.63
C THR A 543 36.64 -9.60 -60.48
N HIS A 544 35.77 -9.52 -59.47
CA HIS A 544 34.63 -10.46 -59.30
C HIS A 544 33.25 -9.89 -59.67
N MET A 545 33.16 -8.64 -60.17
CA MET A 545 31.90 -8.04 -60.68
C MET A 545 31.90 -7.89 -62.21
N LEU A 546 32.83 -8.55 -62.90
CA LEU A 546 32.89 -8.65 -64.37
C LEU A 546 33.14 -10.11 -64.78
N GLY A 547 32.30 -11.01 -64.28
CA GLY A 547 32.20 -12.42 -64.70
C GLY A 547 30.76 -12.77 -64.95
#